data_AF-A0A132NEP1-F1
#
_entry.id   AF-A0A132NEP1-F1
#
_cell.length_a   1.000
_cell.length_b   1.000
_cell.length_c   1.000
_cell.angle_alpha   90.00
_cell.angle_beta   90.00
_cell.angle_gamma   90.00
#
_symmetry.space_group_name_H-M   'P 1'
#
loop_
_entity.id
_entity.type
_entity.pdbx_description
1 polymer ?
#
loop_
_entity_poly.entity_id
_entity_poly.type
_entity_poly.pdbx_seq_one_letter_code
_entity_poly.pdbx_strand_id
1 'polypeptide(L)' 'MAFDDTVARALAEADAGALERLDAALAEELMAAGRAAWQVLAGAARDAGLRGDLLAYHAPYGVAYFVAAWT' A
#
# COMPACT_ATOMS: atom_id res chain seq x y z
N MET A 1 12.88 -2.58 0.71
CA MET A 1 12.93 -1.34 -0.09
C MET A 1 12.13 -1.44 -1.37
N ALA A 2 12.45 -2.27 -2.37
CA ALA A 2 11.65 -2.32 -3.62
C ALA A 2 10.14 -2.66 -3.41
N PHE A 3 9.83 -3.56 -2.47
CA PHE A 3 8.44 -3.85 -2.09
C PHE A 3 7.79 -2.65 -1.41
N ASP A 4 8.45 -2.06 -0.41
CA ASP A 4 7.96 -0.90 0.33
C ASP A 4 7.73 0.31 -0.58
N ASP A 5 8.64 0.57 -1.51
CA ASP A 5 8.54 1.67 -2.49
C ASP A 5 7.37 1.46 -3.45
N THR A 6 7.11 0.19 -3.82
CA THR A 6 5.93 -0.17 -4.63
C THR A 6 4.64 0.12 -3.88
N VAL A 7 4.58 -0.24 -2.59
CA VAL A 7 3.44 0.06 -1.72
C VAL A 7 3.28 1.57 -1.54
N ALA A 8 4.37 2.30 -1.27
CA ALA A 8 4.36 3.75 -1.08
C ALA A 8 3.76 4.46 -2.31
N ARG A 9 4.23 4.09 -3.51
CA ARG A 9 3.71 4.64 -4.77
C ARG A 9 2.23 4.31 -4.96
N ALA A 10 1.83 3.05 -4.74
CA ALA A 10 0.44 2.65 -4.88
C ALA A 10 -0.49 3.41 -3.92
N LEU A 11 -0.06 3.62 -2.68
CA LEU A 11 -0.79 4.41 -1.69
C LEU A 11 -0.84 5.90 -2.06
N ALA A 12 0.24 6.46 -2.61
CA ALA A 12 0.30 7.85 -3.06
C ALA A 12 -0.61 8.13 -4.26
N GLU A 13 -0.75 7.17 -5.18
CA GLU A 13 -1.50 7.34 -6.44
C GLU A 13 -2.95 6.85 -6.34
N ALA A 14 -3.37 6.33 -5.18
CA ALA A 14 -4.60 5.55 -5.02
C ALA A 14 -4.74 4.40 -6.04
N ASP A 15 -3.61 3.75 -6.38
CA ASP A 15 -3.57 2.65 -7.35
C ASP A 15 -4.03 1.35 -6.69
N ALA A 16 -5.36 1.20 -6.59
CA ALA A 16 -6.01 0.00 -6.10
C ALA A 16 -5.56 -1.26 -6.87
N GLY A 17 -5.34 -1.14 -8.19
CA GLY A 17 -4.89 -2.27 -9.01
C GLY A 17 -3.48 -2.74 -8.64
N ALA A 18 -2.56 -1.83 -8.32
CA ALA A 18 -1.24 -2.20 -7.84
C ALA A 18 -1.30 -2.87 -6.46
N LEU A 19 -2.15 -2.37 -5.55
CA LEU A 19 -2.36 -3.01 -4.24
C LEU A 19 -2.91 -4.43 -4.38
N GLU A 20 -3.87 -4.66 -5.28
CA GLU A 20 -4.43 -6.00 -5.56
C GLU A 20 -3.39 -6.99 -6.10
N ARG A 21 -2.42 -6.50 -6.88
CA ARG A 21 -1.36 -7.32 -7.48
C ARG A 21 -0.19 -7.60 -6.55
N LEU A 22 -0.20 -7.12 -5.30
CA LEU A 22 0.84 -7.43 -4.33
C LEU A 22 0.89 -8.94 -4.09
N ASP A 23 2.05 -9.53 -4.35
CA ASP A 23 2.30 -10.95 -4.20
C ASP A 23 2.09 -11.38 -2.73
N ALA A 24 1.25 -12.39 -2.55
CA ALA A 24 0.86 -12.89 -1.23
C ALA A 24 2.02 -13.52 -0.47
N ALA A 25 2.80 -14.36 -1.15
CA ALA A 25 3.88 -15.13 -0.55
C ALA A 25 5.06 -14.21 -0.21
N LEU A 26 5.37 -13.26 -1.09
CA LEU A 26 6.40 -12.26 -0.83
C LEU A 26 6.00 -11.35 0.32
N ALA A 27 4.73 -10.91 0.39
CA ALA A 27 4.25 -10.12 1.52
C ALA A 27 4.35 -10.88 2.85
N GLU A 28 4.10 -12.20 2.84
CA GLU A 28 4.27 -13.06 4.02
C GLU A 28 5.74 -13.22 4.41
N GLU A 29 6.63 -13.50 3.45
CA GLU A 29 8.07 -13.61 3.66
C GLU A 29 8.67 -12.33 4.26
N LEU A 30 8.21 -11.17 3.77
CA LEU A 30 8.63 -9.85 4.25
C LEU A 30 7.87 -9.39 5.50
N MET A 31 6.96 -10.19 6.04
CA MET A 31 6.13 -9.88 7.21
C MET A 31 5.32 -8.57 7.05
N ALA A 32 4.86 -8.28 5.83
CA ALA A 32 4.07 -7.09 5.50
C ALA A 32 2.63 -7.20 6.02
N ALA A 33 2.45 -6.98 7.32
CA ALA A 33 1.16 -7.12 8.02
C ALA A 33 0.03 -6.25 7.43
N GLY A 34 0.36 -5.15 6.75
CA GLY A 34 -0.62 -4.25 6.12
C GLY A 34 -1.33 -4.83 4.89
N ARG A 35 -0.81 -5.89 4.27
CA ARG A 35 -1.31 -6.41 2.98
C ARG A 35 -2.81 -6.69 2.99
N ALA A 36 -3.33 -7.35 4.02
CA ALA A 36 -4.75 -7.69 4.11
C ALA A 36 -5.64 -6.43 4.12
N ALA A 37 -5.26 -5.40 4.88
CA ALA A 37 -5.99 -4.13 4.91
C ALA A 37 -5.93 -3.42 3.56
N TRP A 38 -4.80 -3.49 2.85
CA TRP A 38 -4.65 -2.91 1.52
C TRP A 38 -5.52 -3.62 0.47
N GLN A 39 -5.75 -4.93 0.58
CA GLN A 39 -6.70 -5.63 -0.30
C GLN A 39 -8.14 -5.14 -0.09
N VAL A 40 -8.54 -4.93 1.17
CA VAL A 40 -9.86 -4.39 1.50
C VAL A 40 -10.01 -2.96 0.97
N LEU A 41 -9.00 -2.12 1.19
CA LEU A 41 -8.96 -0.74 0.68
C LEU A 41 -9.06 -0.72 -0.85
N ALA A 42 -8.31 -1.56 -1.55
CA ALA A 42 -8.34 -1.64 -3.01
C ALA A 42 -9.71 -2.07 -3.54
N GLY A 43 -10.34 -3.07 -2.91
CA GLY A 43 -11.70 -3.47 -3.23
C GLY A 43 -12.72 -2.36 -3.01
N ALA A 44 -12.59 -1.59 -1.93
CA ALA A 44 -13.48 -0.47 -1.61
C ALA A 44 -13.31 0.73 -2.55
N ALA A 45 -12.10 0.97 -3.04
CA ALA A 45 -11.78 2.10 -3.92
C ALA A 45 -11.99 1.80 -5.41
N ARG A 46 -12.32 0.55 -5.76
CA ARG A 46 -12.54 0.14 -7.15
C ARG A 46 -13.61 1.03 -7.80
N ASP A 47 -13.24 1.65 -8.91
CA ASP A 47 -14.07 2.56 -9.69
C ASP A 47 -14.59 3.81 -8.93
N ALA A 48 -14.07 4.07 -7.72
CA ALA A 48 -14.50 5.21 -6.89
C ALA A 48 -13.88 6.55 -7.31
N GLY A 49 -12.84 6.52 -8.18
CA GLY A 49 -12.19 7.73 -8.68
C GLY A 49 -11.46 8.55 -7.61
N LEU A 50 -11.03 7.90 -6.53
CA LEU A 50 -10.36 8.56 -5.40
C LEU A 50 -8.96 9.04 -5.79
N ARG A 51 -8.54 10.14 -5.17
CA ARG A 51 -7.17 10.65 -5.26
C ARG A 51 -6.39 10.23 -4.01
N GLY A 52 -5.18 9.70 -4.21
CA GLY A 52 -4.26 9.39 -3.12
C GLY A 52 -3.39 10.59 -2.74
N ASP A 53 -3.03 10.64 -1.46
CA ASP A 53 -1.97 11.49 -0.92
C ASP A 53 -1.18 10.72 0.15
N LEU A 54 0.14 10.61 -0.03
CA LEU A 54 1.03 9.93 0.90
C LEU A 54 1.60 10.95 1.88
N LEU A 55 1.05 10.95 3.10
CA LEU A 55 1.37 11.89 4.17
C LEU A 55 2.68 11.54 4.90
N ALA A 56 3.02 10.25 4.96
CA ALA A 56 4.28 9.79 5.54
C ALA A 56 4.74 8.45 4.96
N TYR A 57 6.04 8.31 4.74
CA TYR A 57 6.73 7.05 4.47
C TYR A 57 8.14 7.08 5.06
N HIS A 58 8.41 6.20 6.01
CA HIS A 58 9.72 6.09 6.66
C HIS A 58 9.97 4.69 7.24
N ALA A 59 11.25 4.33 7.43
CA ALA A 59 11.64 3.03 7.99
C ALA A 59 12.74 3.12 9.08
N PRO A 60 12.50 3.82 10.20
CA PRO A 60 13.52 4.08 11.22
C PRO A 60 14.03 2.82 11.94
N TYR A 61 13.23 1.75 11.95
CA TYR A 61 13.54 0.49 12.62
C TYR A 61 13.72 -0.68 11.63
N GLY A 62 13.96 -0.38 10.36
CA GLY A 62 14.06 -1.40 9.31
C GLY A 62 12.72 -1.97 8.84
N VAL A 63 11.60 -1.46 9.35
CA VAL A 63 10.22 -1.75 8.89
C VAL A 63 9.60 -0.47 8.38
N ALA A 64 8.95 -0.54 7.22
CA ALA A 64 8.28 0.60 6.61
C ALA A 64 6.95 0.94 7.31
N TYR A 65 6.73 2.23 7.53
CA TYR A 65 5.47 2.79 8.02
C TYR A 65 4.92 3.76 6.99
N PHE A 66 3.61 3.71 6.76
CA PHE A 66 2.91 4.51 5.77
C PHE A 66 1.72 5.21 6.39
N VAL A 67 1.48 6.47 5.99
CA VAL A 67 0.23 7.18 6.24
C VAL A 67 -0.22 7.76 4.92
N ALA A 68 -1.44 7.42 4.48
CA ALA A 68 -2.03 7.95 3.26
C ALA A 68 -3.50 8.32 3.47
N ALA A 69 -3.97 9.32 2.74
CA ALA A 69 -5.36 9.73 2.70
C ALA A 69 -5.90 9.57 1.27
N TRP A 70 -7.04 8.91 1.12
CA TRP A 70 -7.75 8.77 -0.15
C TRP A 70 -9.07 9.54 -0.06
N THR A 71 -9.32 10.43 -1.01
CA THR A 71 -10.48 11.36 -1.03
C THR A 71 -11.17 11.39 -2.38
#